data_AF-A0A084SXF0-F1
#
_entry.id   AF-A0A084SXF0-F1
#
_cell.length_a   1.000
_cell.length_b   1.000
_cell.length_c   1.000
_cell.angle_alpha   90.00
_cell.angle_beta   90.00
_cell.angle_gamma   90.00
#
_symmetry.space_group_name_H-M   'P 1'
#
loop_
_entity.id
_entity.type
_entity.pdbx_description
1 polymer ?
#
loop_
_entity_poly.entity_id
_entity_poly.type
_entity_poly.pdbx_seq_one_letter_code
_entity_poly.pdbx_strand_id
1 'polypeptide(L)'
;MGLLSALLVVAAPVACRKPAQPSEAYTQAHTRFGKLYGEKGDDAFLDPALAEVESLLAQVPADSLDAPAAQELRTRIQAGKQQAAAHEKAREDAMAQAREPGPGSTGFGSDTGSSAPAPSDSEPSDEGSNDGTEDAGTGTGVPGVGTPEAQLASSGCFQKGEPLEVKGRGRRDRWELADRPACRQQYASLQDQALIIEEGKVLAQVPKSSIQAIPVDGGTGPTPDAGR
;
A
#
# COMPACT_ATOMS: atom_id res chain seq x y z
N MET A 1 -5.07 -81.37 18.80
CA MET A 1 -4.29 -81.12 17.57
C MET A 1 -4.98 -79.97 16.84
N GLY A 2 -4.57 -78.71 16.82
CA GLY A 2 -3.51 -77.88 17.38
C GLY A 2 -3.95 -76.43 17.04
N LEU A 3 -4.03 -75.51 18.01
CA LEU A 3 -3.06 -74.44 18.24
C LEU A 3 -2.64 -73.69 16.96
N LEU A 4 -3.09 -72.43 16.79
CA LEU A 4 -2.23 -71.24 16.92
C LEU A 4 -2.92 -69.97 16.43
N SER A 5 -3.28 -69.14 17.40
CA SER A 5 -3.52 -67.70 17.27
C SER A 5 -2.28 -67.02 16.69
N ALA A 6 -2.45 -66.15 15.69
CA ALA A 6 -1.42 -65.22 15.24
C ALA A 6 -2.00 -63.81 15.24
N LEU A 7 -1.99 -63.18 16.42
CA LEU A 7 -2.26 -61.76 16.62
C LEU A 7 -1.00 -61.00 16.15
N LEU A 8 -1.05 -60.43 14.95
CA LEU A 8 0.06 -59.70 14.34
C LEU A 8 0.10 -58.28 14.92
N VAL A 9 0.75 -58.14 16.08
CA VAL A 9 1.02 -56.85 16.73
C VAL A 9 2.13 -56.15 15.92
N VAL A 10 1.74 -55.17 15.11
CA VAL A 10 2.66 -54.23 14.47
C VAL A 10 3.22 -53.32 15.56
N ALA A 11 4.38 -53.69 16.10
CA ALA A 11 5.18 -52.83 16.96
C ALA A 11 5.75 -51.69 16.10
N ALA A 12 5.03 -50.58 16.04
CA ALA A 12 5.58 -49.32 15.55
C ALA A 12 6.72 -48.89 16.48
N PRO A 13 7.91 -48.55 15.97
CA PRO A 13 8.95 -47.97 16.80
C PRO A 13 8.44 -46.60 17.25
N VAL A 14 8.03 -46.51 18.51
CA VAL A 14 7.89 -45.23 19.22
C VAL A 14 9.30 -44.72 19.40
N ALA A 15 9.83 -44.09 18.35
CA ALA A 15 11.08 -43.35 18.45
C ALA A 15 10.88 -42.31 19.55
N CYS A 16 11.62 -42.45 20.65
CA CYS A 16 11.76 -41.43 21.68
C CYS A 16 12.28 -40.16 21.02
N ARG A 17 11.38 -39.35 20.45
CA ARG A 17 11.69 -38.01 19.97
C ARG A 17 12.10 -37.21 21.20
N LYS A 18 13.38 -36.84 21.23
CA LYS A 18 13.90 -35.83 22.16
C LYS A 18 12.99 -34.61 22.05
N PRO A 19 12.55 -34.00 23.18
CA PRO A 19 11.65 -32.86 23.12
C PRO A 19 12.29 -31.78 22.24
N ALA A 20 11.57 -31.39 21.19
CA ALA A 20 12.03 -30.37 20.26
C ALA A 20 12.29 -29.09 21.07
N GLN A 21 13.48 -28.51 20.88
CA GLN A 21 13.90 -27.31 21.58
C GLN A 21 13.54 -26.06 20.74
N PRO A 22 13.18 -24.94 21.39
CA PRO A 22 13.03 -23.66 20.70
C PRO A 22 14.38 -23.20 20.14
N SER A 23 14.33 -22.41 19.06
CA SER A 23 15.52 -21.89 18.39
C SER A 23 15.80 -20.45 18.81
N GLU A 24 16.99 -20.24 19.37
CA GLU A 24 17.49 -18.88 19.65
C GLU A 24 17.65 -18.07 18.35
N ALA A 25 18.11 -18.71 17.27
CA ALA A 25 18.27 -18.07 15.97
C ALA A 25 16.93 -17.56 15.42
N TYR A 26 15.84 -18.32 15.59
CA TYR A 26 14.50 -17.84 15.22
C TYR A 26 14.07 -16.64 16.06
N THR A 27 14.27 -16.68 17.39
CA THR A 27 13.90 -15.58 18.28
C THR A 27 14.65 -14.29 17.92
N GLN A 28 15.95 -14.39 17.65
CA GLN A 28 16.77 -13.27 17.22
C GLN A 28 16.32 -12.75 15.84
N ALA A 29 16.07 -13.64 14.88
CA ALA A 29 15.59 -13.26 13.56
C ALA A 29 14.24 -12.53 13.62
N HIS A 30 13.27 -13.08 14.35
CA HIS A 30 11.95 -12.51 14.51
C HIS A 30 12.01 -11.13 15.18
N THR A 31 12.81 -10.97 16.22
CA THR A 31 13.00 -9.69 16.93
C THR A 31 13.62 -8.64 16.01
N ARG A 32 14.69 -9.00 15.28
CA ARG A 32 15.36 -8.09 14.35
C ARG A 32 14.47 -7.70 13.19
N PHE A 33 13.74 -8.66 12.61
CA PHE A 33 12.79 -8.41 11.55
C PHE A 33 11.66 -7.49 12.02
N GLY A 34 11.07 -7.76 13.19
CA GLY A 34 10.03 -6.92 13.77
C GLY A 34 10.50 -5.50 14.03
N LYS A 35 11.72 -5.31 14.51
CA LYS A 35 12.33 -3.99 14.68
C LYS A 35 12.53 -3.29 13.33
N LEU A 36 13.15 -3.95 12.36
CA LEU A 36 13.43 -3.40 11.04
C LEU A 36 12.13 -2.97 10.34
N TYR A 37 11.12 -3.84 10.37
CA TYR A 37 9.80 -3.56 9.79
C TYR A 37 9.05 -2.48 10.57
N GLY A 38 9.18 -2.43 11.90
CA GLY A 38 8.58 -1.36 12.70
C GLY A 38 9.18 0.03 12.42
N GLU A 39 10.48 0.10 12.09
CA GLU A 39 11.17 1.36 11.78
C GLU A 39 10.97 1.81 10.32
N LYS A 40 10.93 0.87 9.37
CA LYS A 40 10.97 1.18 7.93
C LYS A 40 9.73 0.74 7.15
N GLY A 41 8.79 0.03 7.77
CA GLY A 41 7.64 -0.53 7.07
C GLY A 41 8.08 -1.42 5.91
N ASP A 42 7.48 -1.22 4.74
CA ASP A 42 7.77 -2.02 3.55
C ASP A 42 9.16 -1.75 2.94
N ASP A 43 9.78 -0.60 3.24
CA ASP A 43 11.16 -0.32 2.82
C ASP A 43 12.16 -1.26 3.51
N ALA A 44 11.77 -1.89 4.63
CA ALA A 44 12.57 -2.91 5.29
C ALA A 44 12.94 -4.09 4.37
N PHE A 45 12.13 -4.36 3.33
CA PHE A 45 12.40 -5.44 2.38
C PHE A 45 13.56 -5.14 1.42
N LEU A 46 13.92 -3.87 1.25
CA LEU A 46 15.07 -3.43 0.44
C LEU A 46 16.32 -3.20 1.28
N ASP A 47 16.19 -3.28 2.61
CA ASP A 47 17.27 -2.95 3.53
C ASP A 47 18.36 -4.04 3.59
N PRO A 48 19.65 -3.67 3.55
CA PRO A 48 20.74 -4.65 3.62
C PRO A 48 20.80 -5.41 4.95
N ALA A 49 20.30 -4.85 6.06
CA ALA A 49 20.25 -5.53 7.36
C ALA A 49 19.28 -6.73 7.36
N LEU A 50 18.37 -6.81 6.39
CA LEU A 50 17.50 -7.97 6.20
C LEU A 50 18.29 -9.25 5.87
N ALA A 51 19.48 -9.12 5.25
CA ALA A 51 20.35 -10.26 4.96
C ALA A 51 20.80 -10.99 6.25
N GLU A 52 21.00 -10.25 7.35
CA GLU A 52 21.33 -10.85 8.64
C GLU A 52 20.16 -11.66 9.21
N VAL A 53 18.92 -11.18 9.02
CA VAL A 53 17.70 -11.92 9.39
C VAL A 53 17.58 -13.20 8.58
N GLU A 54 17.80 -13.15 7.26
CA GLU A 54 17.77 -14.33 6.40
C GLU A 54 18.82 -15.37 6.81
N SER A 55 20.02 -14.91 7.19
CA SER A 55 21.09 -15.77 7.70
C SER A 55 20.71 -16.45 9.03
N LEU A 56 20.10 -15.72 9.96
CA LEU A 56 19.61 -16.30 11.22
C LEU A 56 18.50 -17.33 10.96
N LEU A 57 17.58 -17.06 10.04
CA LEU A 57 16.52 -18.01 9.67
C LEU A 57 17.05 -19.25 8.95
N ALA A 58 18.21 -19.17 8.30
CA ALA A 58 18.89 -20.33 7.71
C ALA A 58 19.53 -21.25 8.76
N GLN A 59 19.81 -20.74 9.96
CA GLN A 59 20.42 -21.50 11.06
C GLN A 59 19.40 -22.23 11.93
N VAL A 60 18.09 -22.05 11.70
CA VAL A 60 17.04 -22.72 12.47
C VAL A 60 17.04 -24.23 12.15
N PRO A 61 17.26 -25.11 13.16
CA PRO A 61 17.26 -26.55 12.95
C PRO A 61 15.88 -27.05 12.49
N ALA A 62 15.85 -28.02 11.58
CA ALA A 62 14.60 -28.58 11.04
C ALA A 62 13.77 -29.35 12.09
N ASP A 63 14.41 -29.80 13.17
CA ASP A 63 13.80 -30.48 14.31
C ASP A 63 13.42 -29.53 15.45
N SER A 64 13.61 -28.22 15.28
CA SER A 64 13.17 -27.21 16.25
C SER A 64 11.66 -27.03 16.24
N LEU A 65 11.10 -26.63 17.38
CA LEU A 65 9.69 -26.22 17.49
C LEU A 65 9.36 -25.03 16.58
N ASP A 66 10.34 -24.16 16.33
CA ASP A 66 10.16 -22.94 15.55
C ASP A 66 10.40 -23.14 14.04
N ALA A 67 10.76 -24.35 13.61
CA ALA A 67 11.07 -24.61 12.20
C ALA A 67 9.93 -24.21 11.24
N PRO A 68 8.65 -24.51 11.51
CA PRO A 68 7.55 -24.07 10.63
C PRO A 68 7.42 -22.55 10.55
N ALA A 69 7.51 -21.87 11.70
CA ALA A 69 7.38 -20.41 11.78
C ALA A 69 8.57 -19.70 11.12
N ALA A 70 9.77 -20.26 11.23
CA ALA A 70 10.95 -19.78 10.52
C ALA A 70 10.78 -19.87 9.00
N GLN A 71 10.24 -20.99 8.49
CA GLN A 71 9.97 -21.15 7.05
C GLN A 71 8.90 -20.19 6.54
N GLU A 72 7.85 -19.97 7.33
CA GLU A 72 6.82 -18.98 7.02
C GLU A 72 7.41 -17.57 6.92
N LEU A 73 8.23 -17.17 7.91
CA LEU A 73 8.88 -15.87 7.91
C LEU A 73 9.83 -15.71 6.72
N ARG A 74 10.61 -16.74 6.36
CA ARG A 74 11.46 -16.72 5.15
C ARG A 74 10.64 -16.52 3.89
N THR A 75 9.52 -17.23 3.76
CA THR A 75 8.62 -17.12 2.60
C THR A 75 8.07 -15.71 2.47
N ARG A 76 7.60 -15.13 3.58
CA ARG A 76 7.10 -13.75 3.62
C ARG A 76 8.19 -12.73 3.27
N ILE A 77 9.41 -12.89 3.79
CA ILE A 77 10.54 -12.02 3.45
C ILE A 77 10.85 -12.09 1.95
N GLN A 78 10.88 -13.29 1.35
CA GLN A 78 11.12 -13.44 -0.08
C GLN A 78 10.01 -12.80 -0.93
N ALA A 79 8.75 -13.00 -0.55
CA ALA A 79 7.61 -12.36 -1.22
C ALA A 79 7.68 -10.83 -1.11
N GLY A 80 7.98 -10.30 0.08
CA GLY A 80 8.13 -8.86 0.31
C GLY A 80 9.27 -8.25 -0.52
N LYS A 81 10.43 -8.92 -0.60
CA LYS A 81 11.55 -8.49 -1.47
C LYS A 81 11.16 -8.40 -2.94
N GLN A 82 10.43 -9.40 -3.44
CA GLN A 82 9.97 -9.41 -4.84
C GLN A 82 8.99 -8.27 -5.11
N GLN A 83 8.05 -8.04 -4.18
CA GLN A 83 7.10 -6.93 -4.29
C GLN A 83 7.84 -5.60 -4.27
N ALA A 84 8.67 -5.33 -3.26
CA ALA A 84 9.41 -4.08 -3.13
C ALA A 84 10.29 -3.78 -4.36
N ALA A 85 10.98 -4.80 -4.91
CA ALA A 85 11.75 -4.65 -6.14
C ALA A 85 10.87 -4.32 -7.36
N ALA A 86 9.67 -4.90 -7.46
CA ALA A 86 8.71 -4.59 -8.51
C ALA A 86 8.16 -3.15 -8.37
N HIS A 87 7.93 -2.69 -7.14
CA HIS A 87 7.50 -1.31 -6.86
C HIS A 87 8.60 -0.29 -7.23
N GLU A 88 9.86 -0.53 -6.86
CA GLU A 88 10.99 0.32 -7.28
C GLU A 88 11.08 0.41 -8.80
N LYS A 89 11.03 -0.75 -9.48
CA LYS A 89 11.08 -0.80 -10.93
C LYS A 89 9.91 -0.04 -11.58
N ALA A 90 8.70 -0.22 -11.08
CA ALA A 90 7.53 0.49 -11.59
C ALA A 90 7.65 2.01 -11.40
N ARG A 91 8.26 2.45 -10.28
CA ARG A 91 8.53 3.87 -10.03
C ARG A 91 9.55 4.42 -11.02
N GLU A 92 10.65 3.71 -11.25
CA GLU A 92 11.67 4.08 -12.24
C GLU A 92 11.08 4.17 -13.66
N ASP A 93 10.29 3.16 -14.06
CA ASP A 93 9.64 3.11 -15.37
C ASP A 93 8.64 4.27 -15.54
N ALA A 94 7.92 4.66 -14.48
CA ALA A 94 7.01 5.82 -14.50
C ALA A 94 7.78 7.16 -14.60
N MET A 95 8.90 7.30 -13.90
CA MET A 95 9.76 8.48 -14.00
C MET A 95 10.42 8.61 -15.38
N ALA A 96 10.79 7.48 -16.00
CA ALA A 96 11.34 7.46 -17.35
C ALA A 96 10.31 7.91 -18.40
N GLN A 97 9.07 7.41 -18.31
CA GLN A 97 7.96 7.83 -19.19
C GLN A 97 7.62 9.31 -19.05
N ALA A 98 7.73 9.87 -17.84
CA ALA A 98 7.51 11.30 -17.61
C ALA A 98 8.63 12.20 -18.21
N ARG A 99 9.82 11.62 -18.49
CA ARG A 99 10.96 12.32 -19.08
C ARG A 99 11.02 12.22 -20.61
N GLU A 100 10.17 11.41 -21.25
CA GLU A 100 10.09 11.41 -22.72
C GLU A 100 9.43 12.71 -23.21
N PRO A 101 10.15 13.58 -23.95
CA PRO A 101 9.54 14.75 -24.54
C PRO A 101 8.54 14.30 -25.62
N GLY A 102 7.25 14.51 -25.35
CA GLY A 102 6.19 14.21 -26.30
C GLY A 102 6.40 14.94 -27.63
N PRO A 103 6.16 14.30 -28.79
CA PRO A 103 6.24 14.98 -30.08
C PRO A 103 5.02 15.90 -30.23
N GLY A 104 5.25 17.21 -30.14
CA GLY A 104 4.37 18.24 -30.71
C GLY A 104 3.42 18.92 -29.72
N SER A 105 3.88 20.04 -29.14
CA SER A 105 2.99 21.16 -28.80
C SER A 105 3.38 22.37 -29.63
N THR A 106 2.88 22.40 -30.87
CA THR A 106 2.91 23.57 -31.74
C THR A 106 1.54 24.23 -31.72
N GLY A 107 1.49 25.47 -31.25
CA GLY A 107 0.74 26.54 -31.91
C GLY A 107 -0.62 26.92 -31.34
N PHE A 108 -0.63 27.93 -30.47
CA PHE A 108 -1.57 29.06 -30.49
C PHE A 108 -0.75 30.25 -29.96
N GLY A 109 -0.35 31.27 -30.73
CA GLY A 109 -1.10 32.01 -31.74
C GLY A 109 -1.42 33.40 -31.16
N SER A 110 -0.39 34.23 -30.97
CA SER A 110 -0.52 35.63 -30.52
C SER A 110 -1.04 36.49 -31.66
N ASP A 111 -2.11 37.27 -31.42
CA ASP A 111 -2.38 38.47 -32.18
C ASP A 111 -3.06 39.56 -31.34
N THR A 112 -2.62 40.78 -31.61
CA THR A 112 -2.56 42.01 -30.80
C THR A 112 -3.83 42.89 -30.78
N GLY A 113 -4.01 43.69 -29.71
CA GLY A 113 -4.53 45.07 -29.86
C GLY A 113 -5.32 45.75 -28.72
N SER A 114 -4.67 46.72 -28.02
CA SER A 114 -5.21 47.95 -27.39
C SER A 114 -6.09 47.86 -26.12
N SER A 115 -5.91 48.61 -25.02
CA SER A 115 -5.02 49.72 -24.62
C SER A 115 -4.94 49.75 -23.08
N ALA A 116 -3.77 50.04 -22.50
CA ALA A 116 -3.60 50.43 -21.08
C ALA A 116 -3.33 51.94 -20.98
N PRO A 117 -3.65 52.63 -19.86
CA PRO A 117 -2.77 52.62 -18.66
C PRO A 117 -3.57 52.56 -17.33
N ALA A 118 -3.11 52.17 -16.15
CA ALA A 118 -1.89 51.65 -15.50
C ALA A 118 -2.33 51.28 -14.04
N PRO A 119 -1.46 50.94 -13.08
CA PRO A 119 -0.37 49.97 -13.07
C PRO A 119 -0.68 48.83 -12.06
N SER A 120 -0.23 47.61 -12.31
CA SER A 120 0.19 46.73 -11.22
C SER A 120 1.30 45.85 -11.75
N ASP A 121 2.33 45.83 -10.93
CA ASP A 121 3.69 45.37 -11.07
C ASP A 121 3.99 44.30 -12.12
N SER A 122 5.04 44.62 -12.87
CA SER A 122 5.79 43.75 -13.76
C SER A 122 6.27 42.49 -13.03
N GLU A 123 5.94 41.33 -13.62
CA GLU A 123 6.87 40.20 -13.82
C GLU A 123 8.28 40.70 -14.25
N PRO A 124 9.40 39.97 -14.04
CA PRO A 124 9.57 38.69 -14.74
C PRO A 124 10.55 37.66 -14.15
N SER A 125 10.35 36.40 -14.59
CA SER A 125 11.37 35.34 -14.75
C SER A 125 12.13 34.91 -13.47
N ASP A 126 12.74 33.75 -13.34
CA ASP A 126 13.41 32.88 -14.29
C ASP A 126 13.63 31.52 -13.60
N GLU A 127 14.08 30.57 -14.38
CA GLU A 127 14.37 29.19 -14.01
C GLU A 127 15.17 29.02 -12.70
N GLY A 128 14.79 27.99 -11.93
CA GLY A 128 15.53 27.53 -10.78
C GLY A 128 15.17 26.09 -10.44
N SER A 129 15.65 25.14 -11.27
CA SER A 129 15.91 23.79 -10.76
C SER A 129 16.85 23.89 -9.56
N ASN A 130 16.48 23.28 -8.43
CA ASN A 130 17.31 22.59 -7.44
C ASN A 130 16.31 21.93 -6.46
N ASP A 131 16.24 20.61 -6.47
CA ASP A 131 16.97 19.73 -5.55
C ASP A 131 16.37 19.72 -4.13
N GLY A 132 16.34 18.53 -3.53
CA GLY A 132 15.44 18.16 -2.45
C GLY A 132 15.37 19.14 -1.29
N THR A 133 14.16 19.28 -0.73
CA THR A 133 14.03 19.56 0.69
C THR A 133 12.82 18.83 1.21
N GLU A 134 13.07 17.94 2.15
CA GLU A 134 12.10 17.45 3.11
C GLU A 134 11.40 18.67 3.74
N ASP A 135 10.17 18.97 3.34
CA ASP A 135 9.35 19.96 4.04
C ASP A 135 8.25 19.26 4.83
N ALA A 136 8.67 18.81 6.01
CA ALA A 136 7.77 18.68 7.13
C ALA A 136 7.33 20.09 7.57
N GLY A 137 6.26 20.59 6.97
CA GLY A 137 5.41 21.60 7.60
C GLY A 137 4.96 22.77 6.73
N THR A 138 3.63 22.94 6.69
CA THR A 138 2.91 24.20 6.44
C THR A 138 2.45 24.46 5.01
N GLY A 139 1.77 23.48 4.42
CA GLY A 139 0.83 23.70 3.31
C GLY A 139 -0.62 23.54 3.77
N THR A 140 -1.24 24.62 4.25
CA THR A 140 -2.70 24.84 4.35
C THR A 140 -3.60 23.63 4.64
N GLY A 141 -3.32 22.81 5.67
CA GLY A 141 -4.26 21.94 6.39
C GLY A 141 -5.11 20.90 5.62
N VAL A 142 -5.06 20.84 4.29
CA VAL A 142 -5.92 20.03 3.42
C VAL A 142 -5.13 18.81 2.94
N PRO A 143 -5.57 17.58 3.24
CA PRO A 143 -4.91 16.37 2.78
C PRO A 143 -4.73 16.32 1.26
N GLY A 144 -3.48 16.26 0.84
CA GLY A 144 -3.00 16.21 -0.54
C GLY A 144 -2.46 14.84 -0.94
N VAL A 145 -2.03 14.71 -2.19
CA VAL A 145 -1.19 13.58 -2.63
C VAL A 145 0.04 13.46 -1.70
N GLY A 146 0.40 12.23 -1.32
CA GLY A 146 1.47 11.93 -0.36
C GLY A 146 1.03 11.96 1.11
N THR A 147 -0.18 12.44 1.43
CA THR A 147 -0.67 12.44 2.81
C THR A 147 -0.83 11.00 3.32
N PRO A 148 -0.28 10.64 4.48
CA PRO A 148 -0.42 9.29 5.02
C PRO A 148 -1.86 9.01 5.44
N GLU A 149 -2.33 7.77 5.21
CA GLU A 149 -3.66 7.30 5.59
C GLU A 149 -3.89 7.46 7.10
N ALA A 150 -2.85 7.26 7.92
CA ALA A 150 -2.91 7.49 9.37
C ALA A 150 -3.29 8.94 9.73
N GLN A 151 -2.86 9.93 8.93
CA GLN A 151 -3.23 11.33 9.13
C GLN A 151 -4.68 11.59 8.73
N LEU A 152 -5.19 10.93 7.68
CA LEU A 152 -6.61 10.96 7.35
C LEU A 152 -7.46 10.35 8.46
N ALA A 153 -7.07 9.17 8.95
CA ALA A 153 -7.76 8.45 10.02
C ALA A 153 -7.80 9.26 11.33
N SER A 154 -6.72 9.95 11.67
CA SER A 154 -6.62 10.75 12.90
C SER A 154 -7.33 12.10 12.82
N SER A 155 -7.59 12.64 11.62
CA SER A 155 -8.29 13.92 11.45
C SER A 155 -9.75 13.87 11.92
N GLY A 156 -10.36 12.68 11.95
CA GLY A 156 -11.77 12.49 12.26
C GLY A 156 -12.74 13.09 11.24
N CYS A 157 -12.27 13.67 10.13
CA CYS A 157 -13.11 14.23 9.06
C CYS A 157 -13.12 13.40 7.77
N PHE A 158 -12.23 12.42 7.66
CA PHE A 158 -12.21 11.48 6.55
C PHE A 158 -12.66 10.10 7.02
N GLN A 159 -13.38 9.40 6.15
CA GLN A 159 -13.86 8.05 6.37
C GLN A 159 -13.44 7.14 5.22
N LYS A 160 -13.18 5.87 5.54
CA LYS A 160 -12.89 4.85 4.54
C LYS A 160 -14.20 4.44 3.86
N GLY A 161 -14.27 4.62 2.55
CA GLY A 161 -15.38 4.18 1.72
C GLY A 161 -15.16 2.77 1.18
N GLU A 162 -16.05 2.31 0.31
CA GLU A 162 -15.85 0.99 -0.34
C GLU A 162 -14.61 1.02 -1.24
N PRO A 163 -13.79 -0.04 -1.22
CA PRO A 163 -12.68 -0.21 -2.14
C PRO A 163 -13.17 -0.19 -3.58
N LEU A 164 -12.40 0.43 -4.46
CA LEU A 164 -12.74 0.55 -5.89
C LEU A 164 -11.63 -0.05 -6.76
N GLU A 165 -12.02 -0.49 -7.95
CA GLU A 165 -11.07 -0.95 -8.95
C GLU A 165 -10.57 0.25 -9.77
N VAL A 166 -9.27 0.53 -9.69
CA VAL A 166 -8.62 1.59 -10.45
C VAL A 166 -8.07 0.98 -11.75
N LYS A 167 -8.45 1.56 -12.89
CA LYS A 167 -8.00 1.10 -14.20
C LYS A 167 -6.47 1.02 -14.26
N GLY A 168 -5.93 -0.17 -14.48
CA GLY A 168 -4.50 -0.42 -14.57
C GLY A 168 -3.76 -0.52 -13.23
N ARG A 169 -4.41 -0.31 -12.08
CA ARG A 169 -3.81 -0.49 -10.74
C ARG A 169 -4.52 -1.53 -9.86
N GLY A 170 -5.73 -1.96 -10.24
CA GLY A 170 -6.50 -2.95 -9.50
C GLY A 170 -7.22 -2.36 -8.29
N ARG A 171 -7.57 -3.18 -7.30
CA ARG A 171 -8.35 -2.77 -6.13
C ARG A 171 -7.55 -1.82 -5.24
N ARG A 172 -8.15 -0.68 -4.88
CA ARG A 172 -7.56 0.34 -4.00
C ARG A 172 -8.55 0.82 -2.96
N ASP A 173 -7.99 1.26 -1.85
CA ASP A 173 -8.74 1.86 -0.78
C ASP A 173 -9.15 3.28 -1.17
N ARG A 174 -10.41 3.60 -0.87
CA ARG A 174 -10.98 4.92 -1.08
C ARG A 174 -11.25 5.56 0.27
N TRP A 175 -10.84 6.81 0.41
CA TRP A 175 -11.22 7.67 1.52
C TRP A 175 -12.01 8.85 0.99
N GLU A 176 -12.96 9.31 1.78
CA GLU A 176 -13.78 10.45 1.44
C GLU A 176 -14.06 11.31 2.65
N LEU A 177 -14.43 12.57 2.39
CA LEU A 177 -14.86 13.46 3.44
C LEU A 177 -16.16 12.94 4.07
N ALA A 178 -16.16 12.81 5.40
CA ALA A 178 -17.35 12.45 6.16
C ALA A 178 -18.42 13.54 6.01
N ASP A 179 -19.68 13.12 5.95
CA ASP A 179 -20.81 14.01 5.70
C ASP A 179 -21.23 14.82 6.94
N ARG A 180 -20.29 15.57 7.52
CA ARG A 180 -20.50 16.44 8.68
C ARG A 180 -20.34 17.91 8.28
N PRO A 181 -21.24 18.81 8.72
CA PRO A 181 -21.17 20.24 8.38
C PRO A 181 -19.81 20.89 8.68
N ALA A 182 -19.21 20.56 9.83
CA ALA A 182 -17.89 21.06 10.23
C ALA A 182 -16.79 20.61 9.26
N CYS A 183 -16.79 19.33 8.87
CA CYS A 183 -15.80 18.79 7.93
C CYS A 183 -15.97 19.37 6.53
N ARG A 184 -17.22 19.54 6.05
CA ARG A 184 -17.50 20.17 4.74
C ARG A 184 -17.06 21.63 4.68
N GLN A 185 -17.22 22.39 5.77
CA GLN A 185 -16.74 23.77 5.84
C GLN A 185 -15.21 23.83 5.87
N GLN A 186 -14.57 22.97 6.66
CA GLN A 186 -13.11 22.94 6.80
C GLN A 186 -12.40 22.46 5.53
N TYR A 187 -13.01 21.50 4.82
CA TYR A 187 -12.45 20.87 3.63
C TYR A 187 -13.34 21.07 2.41
N ALA A 188 -13.74 22.31 2.15
CA ALA A 188 -14.71 22.62 1.11
C ALA A 188 -14.26 22.19 -0.30
N SER A 189 -12.97 22.25 -0.58
CA SER A 189 -12.37 21.80 -1.84
C SER A 189 -12.41 20.29 -2.06
N LEU A 190 -12.64 19.49 -1.01
CA LEU A 190 -12.62 18.02 -1.06
C LEU A 190 -14.02 17.39 -1.01
N GLN A 191 -15.09 18.19 -0.95
CA GLN A 191 -16.46 17.66 -0.81
C GLN A 191 -16.85 16.72 -1.95
N ASP A 192 -16.48 17.09 -3.19
CA ASP A 192 -16.75 16.31 -4.40
C ASP A 192 -15.56 15.44 -4.82
N GLN A 193 -14.59 15.25 -3.93
CA GLN A 193 -13.38 14.46 -4.18
C GLN A 193 -13.38 13.18 -3.37
N ALA A 194 -12.75 12.16 -3.91
CA ALA A 194 -12.36 10.94 -3.23
C ALA A 194 -10.84 10.82 -3.28
N LEU A 195 -10.25 10.42 -2.17
CA LEU A 195 -8.82 10.17 -2.03
C LEU A 195 -8.58 8.69 -2.28
N ILE A 196 -7.73 8.37 -3.25
CA ILE A 196 -7.30 7.00 -3.53
C ILE A 196 -6.03 6.74 -2.74
N ILE A 197 -5.99 5.64 -2.00
CA ILE A 197 -4.84 5.26 -1.19
C ILE A 197 -4.05 4.15 -1.90
N GLU A 198 -2.74 4.34 -1.95
CA GLU A 198 -1.75 3.34 -2.38
C GLU A 198 -0.62 3.35 -1.36
N GLU A 199 -0.21 2.17 -0.88
CA GLU A 199 0.91 2.02 0.06
C GLU A 199 0.75 2.89 1.33
N GLY A 200 -0.49 3.00 1.84
CA GLY A 200 -0.79 3.77 3.05
C GLY A 200 -0.69 5.28 2.88
N LYS A 201 -0.63 5.80 1.65
CA LYS A 201 -0.61 7.23 1.34
C LYS A 201 -1.63 7.60 0.26
N VAL A 202 -2.05 8.86 0.24
CA VAL A 202 -2.90 9.39 -0.82
C VAL A 202 -2.12 9.39 -2.13
N LEU A 203 -2.53 8.54 -3.06
CA LEU A 203 -2.01 8.49 -4.41
C LEU A 203 -2.57 9.63 -5.26
N ALA A 204 -3.89 9.82 -5.19
CA ALA A 204 -4.60 10.74 -6.06
C ALA A 204 -5.90 11.24 -5.41
N GLN A 205 -6.31 12.44 -5.81
CA GLN A 205 -7.66 12.95 -5.59
C GLN A 205 -8.42 12.83 -6.91
N VAL A 206 -9.58 12.21 -6.87
CA VAL A 206 -10.44 12.02 -8.02
C VAL A 206 -11.83 12.56 -7.73
N PRO A 207 -12.47 13.25 -8.69
CA PRO A 207 -13.84 13.69 -8.48
C PRO A 207 -14.75 12.47 -8.33
N LYS A 208 -15.67 12.53 -7.36
CA LYS A 208 -16.62 11.43 -7.09
C LYS A 208 -17.43 11.05 -8.33
N SER A 209 -17.69 12.00 -9.23
CA SER A 209 -18.37 11.79 -10.51
C SER A 209 -17.60 10.89 -11.50
N SER A 210 -16.28 10.72 -11.32
CA SER A 210 -15.47 9.82 -12.15
C SER A 210 -15.48 8.38 -11.65
N ILE A 211 -16.05 8.12 -10.46
CA ILE A 211 -16.19 6.78 -9.90
C ILE A 211 -17.45 6.13 -10.47
N GLN A 212 -17.28 5.06 -11.23
CA GLN A 212 -18.39 4.27 -11.75
C GLN A 212 -18.66 3.11 -10.81
N ALA A 213 -19.89 3.03 -10.29
CA ALA A 213 -20.37 1.84 -9.62
C ALA A 213 -20.65 0.78 -10.68
N ILE A 214 -19.86 -0.28 -10.70
CA ILE A 214 -20.19 -1.48 -11.48
C ILE A 214 -21.10 -2.31 -10.58
N PRO A 215 -22.41 -2.44 -10.88
CA PRO A 215 -23.26 -3.33 -10.12
C PRO A 215 -22.70 -4.74 -10.26
N VAL A 216 -22.40 -5.37 -9.13
CA VAL A 216 -22.18 -6.81 -9.08
C VAL A 216 -23.54 -7.46 -9.33
N ASP A 217 -23.72 -8.06 -10.51
CA ASP A 217 -24.93 -8.82 -10.84
C ASP A 217 -25.09 -9.98 -9.84
N GLY A 218 -25.83 -9.70 -8.78
CA GLY A 218 -26.19 -10.61 -7.72
C GLY A 218 -27.70 -10.69 -7.61
N GLY A 219 -28.30 -11.56 -8.42
CA GLY A 219 -29.54 -12.29 -8.13
C GLY A 219 -30.79 -11.50 -7.72
N THR A 220 -31.77 -11.49 -8.62
CA THR A 220 -33.23 -11.44 -8.37
C THR A 220 -33.66 -10.74 -7.08
N GLY A 221 -33.99 -9.45 -7.17
CA GLY A 221 -34.80 -8.79 -6.14
C GLY A 221 -36.15 -9.51 -5.99
N PRO A 222 -36.72 -9.59 -4.77
CA PRO A 222 -38.07 -10.12 -4.60
C PRO A 222 -39.04 -9.28 -5.43
N THR A 223 -39.74 -9.95 -6.35
CA THR A 223 -40.86 -9.41 -7.11
C THR A 223 -41.82 -8.68 -6.18
N PRO A 224 -42.32 -7.47 -6.55
CA PRO A 224 -43.44 -6.88 -5.85
C PRO A 224 -44.64 -7.80 -6.03
N ASP A 225 -45.11 -8.37 -4.91
CA ASP A 225 -46.36 -9.11 -4.86
C ASP A 225 -47.49 -8.11 -5.14
N ALA A 226 -47.98 -8.16 -6.38
CA ALA A 226 -49.23 -7.58 -6.76
C ALA A 226 -50.35 -8.55 -6.35
N GLY A 227 -51.04 -8.25 -5.26
CA GLY A 227 -52.46 -8.58 -5.11
C GLY A 227 -52.88 -9.24 -3.80
N ARG A 228 -53.55 -8.47 -2.94
CA ARG A 228 -55.00 -8.61 -2.67
C ARG A 228 -55.57 -7.40 -1.93
#